data_AF-A0AAE4VG27-F1
#
_entry.id   AF-A0AAE4VG27-F1
#
_cell.length_a   1.000
_cell.length_b   1.000
_cell.length_c   1.000
_cell.angle_alpha   90.00
_cell.angle_beta   90.00
_cell.angle_gamma   90.00
#
_symmetry.space_group_name_H-M   'P 1'
#
loop_
_entity.id
_entity.type
_entity.pdbx_description
1 polymer ?
#
loop_
_entity_poly.entity_id
_entity_poly.type
_entity_poly.pdbx_seq_one_letter_code
_entity_poly.pdbx_strand_id
1 'polypeptide(L)'
;MEQILHHLAALRDRRAANQRAADNDRDEIYALIRSMPPHTDKTAIHRASGVSRPTVYQLLEQGFSLHTEPELLTNEAAVREYIAQIRAARANPDAQIGLVDVIAAFVVDAKYSIGNRRQDGADWDWPDLEEALGSALIWQRSQDAGDLDELLDELDEAARRVEVDTRDAATGG
;
A
#
# COMPACT_ATOMS: atom_id res chain seq x y z
N MET A 1 -17.94 3.03 -6.99
CA MET A 1 -17.96 3.78 -5.70
C MET A 1 -19.39 4.11 -5.23
N GLU A 2 -20.25 4.72 -6.07
CA GLU A 2 -21.63 5.09 -5.68
C GLU A 2 -22.46 3.92 -5.15
N GLN A 3 -22.36 2.72 -5.75
CA GLN A 3 -23.07 1.53 -5.30
C GLN A 3 -22.71 1.09 -3.87
N ILE A 4 -21.43 1.23 -3.47
CA ILE A 4 -20.97 0.88 -2.11
C ILE A 4 -21.49 1.90 -1.09
N LEU A 5 -21.51 3.18 -1.43
CA LEU A 5 -22.08 4.23 -0.57
C LEU A 5 -23.60 4.05 -0.39
N HIS A 6 -24.32 3.66 -1.44
CA HIS A 6 -25.73 3.31 -1.35
C HIS A 6 -25.97 2.08 -0.45
N HIS A 7 -25.10 1.07 -0.53
CA HIS A 7 -25.17 -0.10 0.34
C HIS A 7 -24.94 0.27 1.82
N LEU A 8 -23.93 1.10 2.11
CA LEU A 8 -23.67 1.61 3.46
C LEU A 8 -24.88 2.37 4.03
N ALA A 9 -25.56 3.18 3.21
CA ALA A 9 -26.77 3.88 3.63
C ALA A 9 -27.92 2.91 3.96
N ALA A 10 -28.13 1.88 3.13
CA ALA A 10 -29.16 0.87 3.38
C ALA A 10 -28.90 0.07 4.68
N LEU A 11 -27.64 -0.28 4.95
CA LEU A 11 -27.25 -0.96 6.19
C LEU A 11 -27.42 -0.07 7.42
N ARG A 12 -27.04 1.21 7.32
CA ARG A 12 -27.24 2.20 8.39
C ARG A 12 -28.72 2.33 8.74
N ASP A 13 -29.58 2.44 7.74
CA ASP A 13 -31.02 2.61 7.95
C ASP A 13 -31.67 1.34 8.54
N ARG A 14 -31.23 0.14 8.11
CA ARG A 14 -31.60 -1.15 8.73
C ARG A 14 -31.20 -1.22 10.21
N ARG A 15 -29.96 -0.83 10.52
CA ARG A 15 -29.43 -0.80 11.89
C ARG A 15 -30.23 0.13 12.79
N ALA A 16 -30.65 1.29 12.27
CA ALA A 16 -31.48 2.25 13.01
C ALA A 16 -32.89 1.71 13.28
N ALA A 17 -33.45 0.90 12.37
CA ALA A 17 -34.77 0.30 12.50
C ALA A 17 -34.81 -0.93 13.43
N ASN A 18 -33.71 -1.71 13.52
CA ASN A 18 -33.70 -3.02 14.18
C ASN A 18 -32.63 -3.15 15.27
N GLN A 19 -32.95 -2.79 16.52
CA GLN A 19 -32.01 -2.89 17.66
C GLN A 19 -31.45 -4.30 17.89
N ARG A 20 -32.18 -5.37 17.56
CA ARG A 20 -31.73 -6.77 17.75
C ARG A 20 -30.78 -7.28 16.66
N ALA A 21 -30.78 -6.66 15.47
CA ALA A 21 -29.88 -6.99 14.36
C ALA A 21 -28.71 -6.00 14.23
N ALA A 22 -28.63 -5.04 15.16
CA ALA A 22 -27.75 -3.88 15.06
C ALA A 22 -26.26 -4.23 15.09
N ASP A 23 -25.87 -5.35 15.70
CA ASP A 23 -24.49 -5.82 15.72
C ASP A 23 -24.08 -6.43 14.37
N ASN A 24 -24.92 -7.26 13.76
CA ASN A 24 -24.64 -7.85 12.44
C ASN A 24 -24.54 -6.76 11.35
N ASP A 25 -25.47 -5.80 11.36
CA ASP A 25 -25.44 -4.68 10.41
C ASP A 25 -24.22 -3.77 10.65
N ARG A 26 -23.80 -3.58 11.91
CA ARG A 26 -22.58 -2.82 12.25
C ARG A 26 -21.34 -3.53 11.71
N ASP A 27 -21.25 -4.84 11.91
CA ASP A 27 -20.09 -5.61 11.49
C ASP A 27 -19.99 -5.65 9.96
N GLU A 28 -21.13 -5.74 9.26
CA GLU A 28 -21.21 -5.62 7.80
C GLU A 28 -20.78 -4.22 7.31
N ILE A 29 -21.24 -3.14 7.98
CA ILE A 29 -20.78 -1.77 7.70
C ILE A 29 -19.26 -1.66 7.88
N TYR A 30 -18.70 -2.23 8.96
CA TYR A 30 -17.25 -2.15 9.21
C TYR A 30 -16.45 -2.95 8.20
N ALA A 31 -16.92 -4.13 7.80
CA ALA A 31 -16.30 -4.92 6.75
C ALA A 31 -16.28 -4.18 5.40
N LEU A 32 -17.40 -3.54 5.03
CA LEU A 32 -17.47 -2.72 3.81
C LEU A 32 -16.53 -1.51 3.86
N ILE A 33 -16.40 -0.83 5.01
CA ILE A 33 -15.46 0.30 5.13
C ILE A 33 -14.01 -0.20 4.99
N ARG A 34 -13.65 -1.34 5.61
CA ARG A 34 -12.32 -1.94 5.44
C ARG A 34 -12.03 -2.33 3.99
N SER A 35 -13.05 -2.74 3.22
CA SER A 35 -12.88 -3.10 1.82
C SER A 35 -12.76 -1.91 0.87
N MET A 36 -12.85 -0.67 1.35
CA MET A 36 -12.75 0.53 0.53
C MET A 36 -11.28 0.99 0.38
N PRO A 37 -10.92 1.59 -0.76
CA PRO A 37 -9.60 2.20 -0.94
C PRO A 37 -9.32 3.26 0.16
N PRO A 38 -8.09 3.36 0.69
CA PRO A 38 -7.76 4.24 1.81
C PRO A 38 -7.96 5.72 1.48
N HIS A 39 -7.85 6.07 0.20
CA HIS A 39 -8.02 7.43 -0.31
C HIS A 39 -9.49 7.82 -0.55
N THR A 40 -10.45 6.91 -0.34
CA THR A 40 -11.88 7.21 -0.44
C THR A 40 -12.27 8.41 0.44
N ASP A 41 -13.23 9.22 -0.02
CA ASP A 41 -13.72 10.39 0.72
C ASP A 41 -14.36 9.98 2.06
N LYS A 42 -13.61 10.23 3.14
CA LYS A 42 -14.00 9.93 4.52
C LYS A 42 -15.28 10.66 4.93
N THR A 43 -15.55 11.84 4.35
CA THR A 43 -16.78 12.60 4.61
C THR A 43 -17.98 11.90 3.98
N ALA A 44 -17.83 11.40 2.75
CA ALA A 44 -18.86 10.61 2.08
C ALA A 44 -19.16 9.30 2.83
N ILE A 45 -18.13 8.57 3.26
CA ILE A 45 -18.29 7.34 4.05
C ILE A 45 -18.98 7.62 5.38
N HIS A 46 -18.56 8.65 6.11
CA HIS A 46 -19.19 9.07 7.36
C HIS A 46 -20.69 9.36 7.18
N ARG A 47 -21.05 10.14 6.15
CA ARG A 47 -22.46 10.46 5.86
C ARG A 47 -23.26 9.21 5.49
N ALA A 48 -22.71 8.33 4.66
CA ALA A 48 -23.39 7.13 4.18
C ALA A 48 -23.60 6.10 5.31
N SER A 49 -22.55 5.80 6.08
CA SER A 49 -22.53 4.73 7.09
C SER A 49 -23.04 5.14 8.48
N GLY A 50 -23.03 6.44 8.81
CA GLY A 50 -23.29 6.94 10.16
C GLY A 50 -22.16 6.62 11.17
N VAL A 51 -21.05 6.03 10.73
CA VAL A 51 -19.87 5.73 11.56
C VAL A 51 -19.08 7.02 11.81
N SER A 52 -18.54 7.19 13.02
CA SER A 52 -17.77 8.39 13.38
C SER A 52 -16.56 8.55 12.44
N ARG A 53 -16.20 9.80 12.09
CA ARG A 53 -15.03 10.04 11.22
C ARG A 53 -13.76 9.35 11.75
N PRO A 54 -13.38 9.46 13.05
CA PRO A 54 -12.21 8.74 13.58
C PRO A 54 -12.26 7.23 13.35
N THR A 55 -13.42 6.60 13.55
CA THR A 55 -13.60 5.17 13.30
C THR A 55 -13.52 4.84 11.81
N VAL A 56 -14.00 5.71 10.92
CA VAL A 56 -13.82 5.54 9.47
C VAL A 56 -12.33 5.57 9.10
N TYR A 57 -11.54 6.50 9.65
CA TYR A 57 -10.08 6.53 9.44
C TYR A 57 -9.45 5.21 9.88
N GLN A 58 -9.74 4.78 11.10
CA GLN A 58 -9.18 3.54 11.65
C GLN A 58 -9.59 2.29 10.84
N LEU A 59 -10.84 2.22 10.37
CA LEU A 59 -11.32 1.07 9.58
C LEU A 59 -10.70 1.05 8.18
N LEU A 60 -10.52 2.21 7.54
CA LEU A 60 -9.81 2.28 6.27
C LEU A 60 -8.35 1.85 6.44
N GLU A 61 -7.68 2.30 7.52
CA GLU A 61 -6.32 1.85 7.87
C GLU A 61 -6.26 0.34 8.17
N GLN A 62 -7.22 -0.23 8.90
CA GLN A 62 -7.28 -1.67 9.16
C GLN A 62 -7.47 -2.52 7.90
N GLY A 63 -8.25 -2.00 6.94
CA GLY A 63 -8.45 -2.63 5.64
C GLY A 63 -7.30 -2.44 4.68
N PHE A 64 -6.42 -1.49 5.00
CA PHE A 64 -5.24 -1.10 4.24
C PHE A 64 -3.98 -1.58 4.96
N SER A 65 -3.67 -2.87 4.86
CA SER A 65 -2.37 -3.39 5.30
C SER A 65 -1.32 -3.22 4.20
N LEU A 66 -0.98 -1.98 3.89
CA LEU A 66 0.38 -1.64 3.47
C LEU A 66 1.01 -0.99 4.70
N HIS A 67 1.89 -1.77 5.35
CA HIS A 67 2.67 -1.49 6.57
C HIS A 67 2.29 -0.23 7.36
N THR A 68 1.70 -0.42 8.55
CA THR A 68 1.36 0.69 9.48
C THR A 68 2.60 1.40 10.04
N GLU A 69 3.77 0.79 9.90
CA GLU A 69 5.08 1.36 10.22
C GLU A 69 5.98 1.16 8.99
N PRO A 70 6.83 2.13 8.63
CA PRO A 70 7.71 1.98 7.48
C PRO A 70 8.63 0.77 7.65
N GLU A 71 8.69 -0.11 6.65
CA GLU A 71 9.57 -1.28 6.70
C GLU A 71 10.96 -0.98 6.12
N LEU A 72 11.98 -1.61 6.71
CA LEU A 72 13.34 -1.56 6.17
C LEU A 72 13.50 -2.57 5.05
N LEU A 73 13.68 -2.07 3.83
CA LEU A 73 13.97 -2.84 2.63
C LEU A 73 15.46 -3.19 2.60
N THR A 74 15.83 -4.19 3.40
CA THR A 74 17.24 -4.57 3.64
C THR A 74 17.75 -5.69 2.74
N ASN A 75 16.88 -6.32 1.95
CA ASN A 75 17.25 -7.47 1.14
C ASN A 75 16.48 -7.52 -0.18
N GLU A 76 16.96 -8.36 -1.09
CA GLU A 76 16.38 -8.59 -2.42
C GLU A 76 14.91 -9.08 -2.35
N ALA A 77 14.57 -9.97 -1.41
CA ALA A 77 13.21 -10.49 -1.30
C ALA A 77 12.17 -9.39 -1.02
N ALA A 78 12.49 -8.42 -0.17
CA ALA A 78 11.62 -7.27 0.12
C ALA A 78 11.38 -6.39 -1.12
N VAL A 79 12.42 -6.17 -1.94
CA VAL A 79 12.29 -5.40 -3.19
C VAL A 79 11.46 -6.18 -4.22
N ARG A 80 11.67 -7.49 -4.32
CA ARG A 80 10.88 -8.36 -5.22
C ARG A 80 9.41 -8.45 -4.83
N GLU A 81 9.11 -8.36 -3.54
CA GLU A 81 7.73 -8.29 -3.07
C GLU A 81 7.02 -7.04 -3.64
N TYR A 82 7.67 -5.88 -3.59
CA TYR A 82 7.14 -4.67 -4.22
C TYR A 82 6.94 -4.82 -5.73
N ILE A 83 7.89 -5.41 -6.45
CA ILE A 83 7.74 -5.69 -7.88
C ILE A 83 6.48 -6.54 -8.14
N ALA A 84 6.26 -7.58 -7.33
CA ALA A 84 5.09 -8.45 -7.45
C ALA A 84 3.79 -7.70 -7.15
N GLN A 85 3.76 -6.88 -6.09
CA GLN A 85 2.59 -6.08 -5.73
C GLN A 85 2.26 -5.03 -6.80
N ILE A 86 3.26 -4.34 -7.37
CA ILE A 86 3.09 -3.37 -8.46
C ILE A 86 2.53 -4.06 -9.71
N ARG A 87 3.10 -5.20 -10.10
CA ARG A 87 2.60 -5.99 -11.25
C ARG A 87 1.18 -6.48 -11.03
N ALA A 88 0.85 -6.95 -9.82
CA ALA A 88 -0.51 -7.40 -9.47
C ALA A 88 -1.53 -6.25 -9.52
N ALA A 89 -1.18 -5.09 -8.94
CA ALA A 89 -2.04 -3.91 -8.95
C ALA A 89 -2.23 -3.34 -10.37
N ARG A 90 -1.20 -3.41 -11.23
CA ARG A 90 -1.32 -3.07 -12.66
C ARG A 90 -2.25 -4.03 -13.40
N ALA A 91 -2.15 -5.33 -13.13
CA ALA A 91 -2.95 -6.36 -13.79
C ALA A 91 -4.42 -6.36 -13.33
N ASN A 92 -4.71 -5.83 -12.14
CA ASN A 92 -6.05 -5.75 -11.58
C ASN A 92 -6.38 -4.32 -11.10
N PRO A 93 -6.81 -3.43 -12.02
CA PRO A 93 -7.14 -2.04 -11.68
C PRO A 93 -8.29 -1.89 -10.68
N ASP A 94 -9.15 -2.90 -10.57
CA ASP A 94 -10.30 -2.93 -9.66
C ASP A 94 -9.94 -3.56 -8.28
N ALA A 95 -8.68 -3.91 -8.05
CA ALA A 95 -8.24 -4.43 -6.77
C ALA A 95 -8.49 -3.41 -5.65
N GLN A 96 -8.78 -3.93 -4.46
CA GLN A 96 -9.00 -3.14 -3.24
C GLN A 96 -7.82 -2.20 -2.92
N ILE A 97 -6.61 -2.64 -3.25
CA ILE A 97 -5.38 -1.85 -3.18
C ILE A 97 -4.99 -1.50 -4.62
N GLY A 98 -5.04 -0.21 -4.94
CA GLY A 98 -4.70 0.28 -6.27
C GLY A 98 -3.20 0.45 -6.44
N LEU A 99 -2.77 0.54 -7.70
CA LEU A 99 -1.36 0.78 -8.07
C LEU A 99 -0.78 2.03 -7.39
N VAL A 100 -1.60 3.08 -7.28
CA VAL A 100 -1.23 4.32 -6.58
C VAL A 100 -0.88 4.06 -5.12
N ASP A 101 -1.65 3.20 -4.45
CA ASP A 101 -1.47 2.91 -3.04
C ASP A 101 -0.20 2.07 -2.80
N VAL A 102 0.07 1.08 -3.65
CA VAL A 102 1.30 0.26 -3.60
C VAL A 102 2.54 1.14 -3.79
N ILE A 103 2.53 2.02 -4.79
CA ILE A 103 3.68 2.90 -5.06
C ILE A 103 3.85 3.94 -3.95
N ALA A 104 2.76 4.43 -3.35
CA ALA A 104 2.83 5.32 -2.20
C ALA A 104 3.50 4.65 -0.98
N ALA A 105 3.17 3.38 -0.71
CA ALA A 105 3.82 2.61 0.34
C ALA A 105 5.31 2.40 0.05
N PHE A 106 5.66 1.99 -1.17
CA PHE A 106 7.07 1.87 -1.59
C PHE A 106 7.86 3.15 -1.35
N VAL A 107 7.30 4.32 -1.70
CA VAL A 107 7.98 5.62 -1.49
C VAL A 107 8.27 5.89 -0.01
N VAL A 108 7.38 5.49 0.90
CA VAL A 108 7.59 5.65 2.35
C VAL A 108 8.72 4.74 2.82
N ASP A 109 8.67 3.46 2.44
CA ASP A 109 9.62 2.45 2.90
C ASP A 109 11.02 2.64 2.29
N ALA A 110 11.09 3.06 1.02
CA ALA A 110 12.35 3.42 0.38
C ALA A 110 13.01 4.64 1.04
N LYS A 111 12.24 5.70 1.36
CA LYS A 111 12.78 6.87 2.08
C LYS A 111 13.28 6.50 3.47
N TYR A 112 12.53 5.67 4.19
CA TYR A 112 12.91 5.19 5.50
C TYR A 112 14.20 4.37 5.44
N SER A 113 14.28 3.44 4.49
CA SER A 113 15.44 2.58 4.26
C SER A 113 16.69 3.39 3.87
N ILE A 114 16.59 4.32 2.91
CA ILE A 114 17.70 5.20 2.53
C ILE A 114 18.16 6.06 3.72
N GLY A 115 17.21 6.60 4.51
CA GLY A 115 17.50 7.39 5.70
C GLY A 115 18.30 6.59 6.74
N ASN A 116 17.90 5.35 7.01
CA ASN A 116 18.58 4.47 7.96
C ASN A 116 19.94 4.00 7.44
N ARG A 117 20.06 3.61 6.16
CA ARG A 117 21.35 3.22 5.55
C ARG A 117 22.42 4.30 5.74
N ARG A 118 22.05 5.56 5.54
CA ARG A 118 22.96 6.72 5.69
C ARG A 118 23.38 6.97 7.15
N GLN A 119 22.58 6.55 8.13
CA GLN A 119 22.84 6.75 9.55
C GLN A 119 23.60 5.57 10.19
N ASP A 120 23.31 4.35 9.74
CA ASP A 120 23.88 3.12 10.32
C ASP A 120 25.35 2.95 9.95
N GLY A 121 25.81 3.52 8.83
CA GLY A 121 27.21 3.50 8.41
C GLY A 121 27.78 2.09 8.25
N ALA A 122 26.90 1.10 8.09
CA ALA A 122 27.22 -0.31 8.19
C ALA A 122 27.41 -0.92 6.78
N ASP A 123 28.45 -1.75 6.62
CA ASP A 123 28.90 -2.37 5.35
C ASP A 123 27.98 -3.51 4.87
N TRP A 124 26.66 -3.39 5.03
CA TRP A 124 25.71 -4.46 4.69
C TRP A 124 25.15 -4.18 3.30
N ASP A 125 24.97 -5.22 2.48
CA ASP A 125 24.52 -5.13 1.08
C ASP A 125 23.03 -4.75 0.97
N TRP A 126 22.70 -3.53 1.37
CA TRP A 126 21.33 -3.01 1.25
C TRP A 126 21.05 -2.66 -0.21
N PRO A 127 19.81 -2.88 -0.68
CA PRO A 127 19.39 -2.42 -1.99
C PRO A 127 19.66 -0.92 -2.17
N ASP A 128 20.19 -0.56 -3.34
CA ASP A 128 20.27 0.84 -3.74
C ASP A 128 18.92 1.28 -4.33
N LEU A 129 18.17 2.06 -3.56
CA LEU A 129 16.80 2.45 -3.87
C LEU A 129 16.68 3.89 -4.37
N GLU A 130 17.79 4.62 -4.56
CA GLU A 130 17.74 6.05 -4.90
C GLU A 130 17.10 6.30 -6.27
N GLU A 131 17.50 5.52 -7.28
CA GLU A 131 16.95 5.60 -8.64
C GLU A 131 15.49 5.13 -8.67
N ALA A 132 15.18 3.97 -8.06
CA ALA A 132 13.81 3.47 -7.95
C ALA A 132 12.88 4.45 -7.23
N LEU A 133 13.34 5.11 -6.16
CA LEU A 133 12.59 6.18 -5.50
C LEU A 133 12.35 7.38 -6.42
N GLY A 134 13.35 7.76 -7.22
CA GLY A 134 13.24 8.79 -8.25
C GLY A 134 12.13 8.47 -9.25
N SER A 135 12.16 7.29 -9.84
CA SER A 135 11.17 6.81 -10.82
C SER A 135 9.77 6.70 -10.22
N ALA A 136 9.64 6.24 -8.97
CA ALA A 136 8.36 6.22 -8.27
C ALA A 136 7.75 7.62 -8.10
N LEU A 137 8.56 8.62 -7.77
CA LEU A 137 8.10 10.01 -7.65
C LEU A 137 7.78 10.67 -9.00
N ILE A 138 8.45 10.26 -10.08
CA ILE A 138 8.11 10.66 -11.44
C ILE A 138 6.75 10.06 -11.81
N TRP A 139 6.59 8.75 -11.66
CA TRP A 139 5.35 8.05 -11.94
C TRP A 139 4.16 8.60 -11.14
N GLN A 140 4.33 8.92 -9.85
CA GLN A 140 3.25 9.52 -9.05
C GLN A 140 2.73 10.86 -9.62
N ARG A 141 3.58 11.59 -10.36
CA ARG A 141 3.22 12.86 -10.99
C ARG A 141 2.62 12.68 -12.39
N SER A 142 3.13 11.74 -13.18
CA SER A 142 2.71 11.53 -14.57
C SER A 142 1.56 10.53 -14.70
N GLN A 143 1.55 9.49 -13.85
CA GLN A 143 0.77 8.26 -13.97
C GLN A 143 0.93 7.57 -15.33
N ASP A 144 2.07 7.79 -15.99
CA ASP A 144 2.37 7.24 -17.30
C ASP A 144 2.82 5.77 -17.21
N ALA A 145 2.51 4.98 -18.24
CA ALA A 145 2.89 3.56 -18.27
C ALA A 145 4.40 3.37 -18.49
N GLY A 146 5.06 4.25 -19.24
CA GLY A 146 6.50 4.21 -19.47
C GLY A 146 7.29 4.49 -18.20
N ASP A 147 6.88 5.51 -17.42
CA ASP A 147 7.49 5.82 -16.12
C ASP A 147 7.28 4.68 -15.10
N LEU A 148 6.20 3.91 -15.24
CA LEU A 148 5.96 2.72 -14.42
C LEU A 148 6.91 1.58 -14.78
N ASP A 149 7.14 1.39 -16.09
CA ASP A 149 8.06 0.38 -16.58
C ASP A 149 9.50 0.73 -16.15
N GLU A 150 9.89 2.01 -16.18
CA GLU A 150 11.17 2.49 -15.65
C GLU A 150 11.32 2.24 -14.14
N LEU A 151 10.27 2.47 -13.33
CA LEU A 151 10.27 2.10 -11.92
C LEU A 151 10.50 0.59 -11.72
N LEU A 152 9.85 -0.26 -12.51
CA LEU A 152 10.01 -1.71 -12.41
C LEU A 152 11.42 -2.17 -12.78
N ASP A 153 12.01 -1.57 -13.80
CA ASP A 153 13.39 -1.88 -14.23
C ASP A 153 14.41 -1.47 -13.15
N GLU A 154 14.25 -0.30 -12.53
CA GLU A 154 15.13 0.15 -11.43
C GLU A 154 14.99 -0.73 -10.18
N LEU A 155 13.78 -1.19 -9.84
CA LEU A 155 13.57 -2.14 -8.76
C LEU A 155 14.20 -3.51 -9.05
N ASP A 156 14.09 -4.00 -10.29
CA ASP A 156 14.69 -5.28 -10.70
C ASP A 156 16.23 -5.20 -10.66
N GLU A 157 16.82 -4.05 -11.02
CA GLU A 157 18.26 -3.82 -10.92
C GLU A 157 18.73 -3.71 -9.46
N ALA A 158 17.99 -2.97 -8.61
CA ALA A 158 18.29 -2.87 -7.18
C ALA A 158 18.28 -4.24 -6.49
N ALA A 159 17.29 -5.09 -6.82
CA ALA A 159 17.22 -6.47 -6.32
C ALA A 159 18.40 -7.32 -6.83
N ARG A 160 18.72 -7.23 -8.12
CA ARG A 160 19.80 -8.03 -8.73
C ARG A 160 21.17 -7.74 -8.13
N ARG A 161 21.49 -6.48 -7.82
CA ARG A 161 22.79 -6.12 -7.22
C ARG A 161 22.99 -6.82 -5.88
N VAL A 162 22.00 -6.76 -5.01
CA VAL A 162 22.02 -7.44 -3.70
C VAL A 162 22.12 -8.96 -3.87
N GLU A 163 21.43 -9.55 -4.85
CA GLU A 163 21.53 -10.99 -5.15
C GLU A 163 22.95 -11.40 -5.57
N VAL A 164 23.61 -10.59 -6.40
CA VAL A 164 24.99 -10.84 -6.84
C VAL A 164 25.97 -10.70 -5.67
N ASP A 165 25.87 -9.62 -4.89
CA ASP A 165 26.76 -9.35 -3.77
C ASP A 165 26.67 -10.46 -2.71
N THR A 166 25.44 -10.89 -2.37
CA THR A 166 25.21 -11.99 -1.43
C THR A 166 25.71 -13.35 -1.94
N ARG A 167 25.60 -13.61 -3.25
CA ARG A 167 26.11 -14.85 -3.86
C ARG A 167 27.64 -14.88 -3.89
N ASP A 168 28.28 -13.77 -4.22
CA ASP A 168 29.74 -13.66 -4.24
C ASP A 168 30.32 -13.80 -2.82
N ALA A 169 29.67 -13.19 -1.81
CA ALA A 169 30.01 -13.39 -0.41
C ALA A 169 29.86 -14.86 0.05
N ALA A 170 28.87 -15.59 -0.46
CA ALA A 170 28.64 -16.99 -0.12
C ALA A 170 29.58 -17.99 -0.84
N THR A 171 30.19 -17.60 -1.96
CA THR A 171 31.07 -18.47 -2.77
C THR A 171 32.56 -18.17 -2.66
N GLY A 172 32.95 -17.09 -1.98
CA GLY A 172 34.36 -16.73 -1.78
C GLY A 172 34.64 -16.05 -0.45
N GLY A 173 34.83 -16.84 0.61
CA GLY A 173 35.42 -16.45 1.90
C GLY A 173 36.29 -17.56 2.46
#